data_AF-A0A7S3DSZ9-F1
#
_entry.id   AF-A0A7S3DSZ9-F1
#
_cell.length_a   1.000
_cell.length_b   1.000
_cell.length_c   1.000
_cell.angle_alpha   90.00
_cell.angle_beta   90.00
_cell.angle_gamma   90.00
#
_symmetry.space_group_name_H-M   'P 1'
#
loop_
_entity.id
_entity.type
_entity.pdbx_description
1 polymer ?
#
loop_
_entity_poly.entity_id
_entity_poly.type
_entity_poly.pdbx_seq_one_letter_code
_entity_poly.pdbx_strand_id
1 'polypeptide(L)'
;NALSAKDATEFYHVLQRYLAALLLGAPVITYYKYQREQLAVHWREWMTARTFSLYTTNRVYYNLERNTTAQGSASIDNPDQRIAEDVNTFTGYSLQLVITILTSLIDLASFSTILWSIYPELFGAIIIYATIGTVVTTLLGQPLVGLNFFQLQREADLRYVLVRLRDNSESIAFYAGEDLEGQAVERRLEQVMDNRREINKVQRNLEFFTNGYR
;
A
#
# COMPACT_ATOMS: atom_id res chain seq x y z
N ASN A 1 38.77 -3.17 20.16
CA ASN A 1 37.89 -2.39 21.07
C ASN A 1 38.68 -1.29 21.76
N ALA A 2 38.78 -0.10 21.16
CA ALA A 2 39.56 1.05 21.69
C ALA A 2 39.00 1.59 23.03
N LEU A 3 37.69 1.43 23.30
CA LEU A 3 37.09 1.68 24.62
C LEU A 3 37.63 0.76 25.72
N SER A 4 38.10 -0.44 25.37
CA SER A 4 38.69 -1.39 26.33
C SER A 4 40.17 -1.10 26.62
N ALA A 5 40.84 -0.28 25.80
CA ALA A 5 42.27 0.05 25.90
C ALA A 5 42.55 1.45 26.46
N LYS A 6 41.51 2.26 26.74
CA LYS A 6 41.61 3.69 27.15
C LYS A 6 42.48 4.54 26.20
N ASP A 7 42.50 4.21 24.90
CA ASP A 7 43.23 5.00 23.93
C ASP A 7 42.41 6.23 23.52
N ALA A 8 42.77 7.38 24.10
CA ALA A 8 42.09 8.64 23.88
C ALA A 8 42.21 9.11 22.42
N THR A 9 43.30 8.76 21.72
CA THR A 9 43.59 9.25 20.36
C THR A 9 42.66 8.59 19.34
N GLU A 10 42.53 7.26 19.41
CA GLU A 10 41.58 6.50 18.59
C GLU A 10 40.13 6.90 18.87
N PHE A 11 39.79 7.19 20.14
CA PHE A 11 38.47 7.69 20.50
C PHE A 11 38.15 9.02 19.79
N TYR A 12 39.05 10.00 19.82
CA TYR A 12 38.84 11.28 19.15
C TYR A 12 38.78 11.14 17.63
N HIS A 13 39.55 10.24 17.02
CA HIS A 13 39.48 9.97 15.59
C HIS A 13 38.14 9.37 15.16
N VAL A 14 37.62 8.38 15.89
CA VAL A 14 36.29 7.80 15.62
C VAL A 14 35.19 8.83 15.87
N LEU A 15 35.30 9.63 16.95
CA LEU A 15 34.36 10.70 17.27
C LEU A 15 34.30 11.75 16.15
N GLN A 16 35.45 12.18 15.63
CA GLN A 16 35.51 13.13 14.51
C GLN A 16 34.87 12.56 13.24
N ARG A 17 35.14 11.29 12.90
CA ARG A 17 34.51 10.62 11.75
C ARG A 17 33.00 10.53 11.91
N TYR A 18 32.52 10.21 13.10
CA TYR A 18 31.09 10.14 13.39
C TYR A 18 30.41 11.52 13.30
N LEU A 19 31.02 12.56 13.87
CA LEU A 19 30.52 13.93 13.77
C LEU A 19 30.51 14.44 12.32
N ALA A 20 31.57 14.15 11.56
CA ALA A 20 31.62 14.49 10.14
C ALA A 20 30.53 13.75 9.34
N ALA A 21 30.33 12.46 9.61
CA ALA A 21 29.26 11.68 8.99
C ALA A 21 27.87 12.22 9.33
N LEU A 22 27.64 12.67 10.57
CA LEU A 22 26.37 13.28 10.97
C LEU A 22 26.13 14.62 10.26
N LEU A 23 27.15 15.49 10.24
CA LEU A 23 27.08 16.81 9.61
C LEU A 23 26.87 16.73 8.10
N LEU A 24 27.48 15.76 7.43
CA LEU A 24 27.31 15.53 5.99
C LEU A 24 26.03 14.73 5.68
N GLY A 25 25.67 13.79 6.54
CA GLY A 25 24.51 12.92 6.36
C GLY A 25 23.19 13.69 6.39
N ALA A 26 23.04 14.66 7.30
CA ALA A 26 21.80 15.42 7.42
C ALA A 26 21.41 16.19 6.13
N PRO A 27 22.32 16.96 5.49
CA PRO A 27 22.07 17.57 4.18
C PRO A 27 21.75 16.54 3.09
N VAL A 28 22.48 15.41 3.04
CA VAL A 28 22.27 14.37 2.02
C VAL A 28 20.88 13.74 2.14
N ILE A 29 20.47 13.36 3.35
CA ILE A 29 19.14 12.76 3.60
C ILE A 29 18.04 13.77 3.29
N THR A 30 18.22 15.03 3.69
CA THR A 30 17.25 16.10 3.43
C THR A 30 17.09 16.36 1.93
N TYR A 31 18.22 16.45 1.21
CA TYR A 31 18.21 16.67 -0.23
C TYR A 31 17.65 15.47 -1.00
N TYR A 32 17.97 14.25 -0.59
CA TYR A 32 17.38 13.03 -1.13
C TYR A 32 15.85 13.03 -0.96
N LYS A 33 15.35 13.34 0.23
CA LYS A 33 13.91 13.45 0.49
C LYS A 33 13.29 14.52 -0.41
N TYR A 34 13.89 15.70 -0.48
CA TYR A 34 13.41 16.79 -1.34
C TYR A 34 13.33 16.35 -2.81
N GLN A 35 14.37 15.72 -3.34
CA GLN A 35 14.38 15.28 -4.74
C GLN A 35 13.35 14.20 -5.03
N ARG A 36 13.11 13.30 -4.07
CA ARG A 36 12.04 12.30 -4.20
C ARG A 36 10.66 12.97 -4.28
N GLU A 37 10.36 13.92 -3.40
CA GLU A 37 9.08 14.63 -3.42
C GLU A 37 8.92 15.44 -4.71
N GLN A 38 9.99 16.11 -5.17
CA GLN A 38 9.97 16.82 -6.45
C GLN A 38 9.69 15.88 -7.62
N LEU A 39 10.33 14.71 -7.68
CA LEU A 39 10.08 13.72 -8.72
C LEU A 39 8.61 13.24 -8.69
N ALA A 40 8.03 13.05 -7.50
CA ALA A 40 6.62 12.70 -7.34
C ALA A 40 5.69 13.77 -7.96
N VAL A 41 5.97 15.04 -7.68
CA VAL A 41 5.20 16.18 -8.22
C VAL A 41 5.29 16.23 -9.75
N HIS A 42 6.49 16.18 -10.32
CA HIS A 42 6.68 16.24 -11.78
C HIS A 42 6.03 15.04 -12.49
N TRP A 43 6.12 13.85 -11.90
CA TRP A 43 5.48 12.67 -12.47
C TRP A 43 3.96 12.77 -12.41
N ARG A 44 3.39 13.23 -11.28
CA ARG A 44 1.96 13.50 -11.16
C ARG A 44 1.51 14.53 -12.19
N GLU A 45 2.21 15.64 -12.32
CA GLU A 45 1.90 16.69 -13.31
C GLU A 45 1.86 16.11 -14.73
N TRP A 46 2.89 15.38 -15.12
CA TRP A 46 2.96 14.74 -16.44
C TRP A 46 1.82 13.72 -16.65
N MET A 47 1.55 12.88 -15.66
CA MET A 47 0.54 11.81 -15.77
C MET A 47 -0.88 12.36 -15.80
N THR A 48 -1.18 13.40 -15.00
CA THR A 48 -2.47 14.09 -15.02
C THR A 48 -2.67 14.79 -16.36
N ALA A 49 -1.67 15.55 -16.84
CA ALA A 49 -1.75 16.21 -18.15
C ALA A 49 -1.95 15.21 -19.29
N ARG A 50 -1.23 14.09 -19.26
CA ARG A 50 -1.36 13.02 -20.25
C ARG A 50 -2.75 12.38 -20.21
N THR A 51 -3.24 12.03 -19.03
CA THR A 51 -4.57 11.42 -18.85
C THR A 51 -5.67 12.37 -19.30
N PHE A 52 -5.57 13.65 -18.94
CA PHE A 52 -6.53 14.67 -19.36
C PHE A 52 -6.52 14.89 -20.88
N SER A 53 -5.34 14.89 -21.51
CA SER A 53 -5.22 14.94 -22.97
C SER A 53 -5.91 13.75 -23.65
N LEU A 54 -5.75 12.54 -23.12
CA LEU A 54 -6.44 11.35 -23.63
C LEU A 54 -7.96 11.43 -23.43
N TYR A 55 -8.41 11.95 -22.29
CA TYR A 55 -9.83 12.10 -21.96
C TYR A 55 -10.56 13.11 -22.87
N THR A 56 -9.85 14.17 -23.28
CA THR A 56 -10.39 15.22 -24.16
C THR A 56 -10.26 14.92 -25.65
N THR A 57 -9.36 13.99 -26.03
CA THR A 57 -9.16 13.56 -27.43
C THR A 57 -10.43 12.90 -27.98
N ASN A 58 -10.78 13.19 -29.24
CA ASN A 58 -11.91 12.57 -29.97
C ASN A 58 -13.25 12.52 -29.20
N ARG A 59 -13.48 13.51 -28.32
CA ARG A 59 -14.67 13.58 -27.46
C ARG A 59 -14.87 12.31 -26.62
N VAL A 60 -13.78 11.69 -26.16
CA VAL A 60 -13.82 10.50 -25.30
C VAL A 60 -14.68 10.74 -24.06
N TYR A 61 -14.59 11.93 -23.44
CA TYR A 61 -15.48 12.33 -22.33
C TYR A 61 -16.97 12.11 -22.65
N TYR A 62 -17.43 12.54 -23.83
CA TYR A 62 -18.82 12.40 -24.27
C TYR A 62 -19.16 10.96 -24.64
N ASN A 63 -18.25 10.26 -25.31
CA ASN A 63 -18.48 8.87 -25.72
C ASN A 63 -18.53 7.93 -24.51
N LEU A 64 -17.76 8.20 -23.44
CA LEU A 64 -17.83 7.44 -22.19
C LEU A 64 -19.20 7.61 -21.53
N GLU A 65 -19.70 8.84 -21.41
CA GLU A 65 -21.00 9.12 -20.82
C GLU A 65 -22.17 8.52 -21.63
N ARG A 66 -22.08 8.57 -22.97
CA ARG A 66 -23.10 8.03 -23.87
C ARG A 66 -23.08 6.50 -23.96
N ASN A 67 -21.91 5.87 -23.96
CA ASN A 67 -21.80 4.41 -24.03
C ASN A 67 -22.23 3.76 -22.71
N THR A 68 -22.02 4.44 -21.57
CA THR A 68 -22.57 4.05 -20.25
C THR A 68 -24.09 3.91 -20.26
N THR A 69 -24.81 4.69 -21.06
CA THR A 69 -26.28 4.66 -21.16
C THR A 69 -26.82 3.68 -22.22
N ALA A 70 -26.00 3.24 -23.19
CA ALA A 70 -26.48 2.51 -24.36
C ALA A 70 -26.23 0.99 -24.31
N GLN A 71 -25.20 0.52 -23.62
CA GLN A 71 -24.84 -0.89 -23.52
C GLN A 71 -24.35 -1.15 -22.10
N GLY A 72 -24.90 -2.15 -21.40
CA GLY A 72 -24.51 -2.55 -20.04
C GLY A 72 -23.05 -3.05 -19.89
N SER A 73 -22.14 -2.59 -20.74
CA SER A 73 -20.69 -2.64 -20.56
C SER A 73 -20.30 -1.86 -19.32
N ALA A 74 -19.26 -2.33 -18.62
CA ALA A 74 -18.77 -1.71 -17.38
C ALA A 74 -18.49 -0.21 -17.58
N SER A 75 -19.44 0.62 -17.15
CA SER A 75 -19.35 2.07 -17.08
C SER A 75 -18.14 2.47 -16.25
N ILE A 76 -17.28 3.33 -16.78
CA ILE A 76 -16.23 3.97 -15.97
C ILE A 76 -16.93 5.02 -15.09
N ASP A 77 -17.14 4.66 -13.83
CA ASP A 77 -17.74 5.54 -12.84
C ASP A 77 -16.75 6.63 -12.37
N ASN A 78 -17.26 7.85 -12.17
CA ASN A 78 -16.57 9.05 -11.69
C ASN A 78 -15.20 9.33 -12.37
N PRO A 79 -15.15 9.56 -13.69
CA PRO A 79 -13.90 9.75 -14.42
C PRO A 79 -13.09 10.95 -13.93
N ASP A 80 -13.75 12.00 -13.46
CA ASP A 80 -13.15 13.17 -12.82
C ASP A 80 -12.42 12.82 -11.53
N GLN A 81 -13.07 12.05 -10.65
CA GLN A 81 -12.46 11.56 -9.41
C GLN A 81 -11.25 10.68 -9.72
N ARG A 82 -11.36 9.78 -10.69
CA ARG A 82 -10.23 8.91 -11.10
C ARG A 82 -9.03 9.71 -11.61
N ILE A 83 -9.26 10.74 -12.43
CA ILE A 83 -8.17 11.59 -12.94
C ILE A 83 -7.49 12.37 -11.81
N ALA A 84 -8.25 12.83 -10.81
CA ALA A 84 -7.72 13.62 -9.71
C ALA A 84 -7.05 12.78 -8.61
N GLU A 85 -7.71 11.72 -8.16
CA GLU A 85 -7.34 10.92 -6.99
C GLU A 85 -6.51 9.69 -7.37
N ASP A 86 -6.92 8.92 -8.38
CA ASP A 86 -6.21 7.68 -8.74
C ASP A 86 -4.85 8.01 -9.34
N VAL A 87 -4.73 9.06 -10.17
CA VAL A 87 -3.42 9.47 -10.71
C VAL A 87 -2.46 9.90 -9.61
N ASN A 88 -2.94 10.64 -8.61
CA ASN A 88 -2.14 11.04 -7.45
C ASN A 88 -1.67 9.81 -6.66
N THR A 89 -2.61 8.91 -6.35
CA THR A 89 -2.35 7.69 -5.58
C THR A 89 -1.39 6.76 -6.32
N PHE A 90 -1.60 6.58 -7.63
CA PHE A 90 -0.78 5.74 -8.49
C PHE A 90 0.66 6.25 -8.58
N THR A 91 0.85 7.54 -8.88
CA THR A 91 2.19 8.11 -9.02
C THR A 91 2.96 8.10 -7.70
N GLY A 92 2.30 8.45 -6.59
CA GLY A 92 2.89 8.40 -5.25
C GLY A 92 3.34 6.99 -4.85
N TYR A 93 2.42 6.01 -4.87
CA TYR A 93 2.75 4.64 -4.46
C TYR A 93 3.73 3.96 -5.40
N SER A 94 3.62 4.17 -6.72
CA SER A 94 4.55 3.56 -7.68
C SER A 94 5.97 4.08 -7.47
N LEU A 95 6.14 5.40 -7.28
CA LEU A 95 7.44 5.97 -6.99
C LEU A 95 8.02 5.44 -5.68
N GLN A 96 7.20 5.41 -4.62
CA GLN A 96 7.62 4.87 -3.34
C GLN A 96 8.05 3.40 -3.44
N LEU A 97 7.29 2.58 -4.17
CA LEU A 97 7.58 1.17 -4.37
C LEU A 97 8.90 0.97 -5.11
N VAL A 98 9.11 1.67 -6.23
CA VAL A 98 10.35 1.58 -7.02
C VAL A 98 11.56 1.97 -6.18
N ILE A 99 11.47 3.08 -5.45
CA ILE A 99 12.54 3.54 -4.56
C ILE A 99 12.81 2.54 -3.45
N THR A 100 11.76 2.04 -2.80
CA THR A 100 11.88 1.07 -1.71
C THR A 100 12.56 -0.21 -2.17
N ILE A 101 12.21 -0.73 -3.34
CA ILE A 101 12.86 -1.90 -3.93
C ILE A 101 14.33 -1.62 -4.20
N LEU A 102 14.65 -0.48 -4.83
CA LEU A 102 16.03 -0.09 -5.13
C LEU A 102 16.87 0.00 -3.86
N THR A 103 16.40 0.73 -2.84
CA THR A 103 17.13 0.90 -1.58
C THR A 103 17.27 -0.43 -0.85
N SER A 104 16.21 -1.24 -0.81
CA SER A 104 16.25 -2.56 -0.16
C SER A 104 17.25 -3.51 -0.83
N LEU A 105 17.37 -3.46 -2.17
CA LEU A 105 18.37 -4.26 -2.90
C LEU A 105 19.80 -3.78 -2.63
N ILE A 106 20.02 -2.47 -2.57
CA ILE A 106 21.33 -1.88 -2.22
C ILE A 106 21.72 -2.28 -0.80
N ASP A 107 20.79 -2.15 0.15
CA ASP A 107 21.00 -2.53 1.54
C ASP A 107 21.30 -4.03 1.65
N LEU A 108 20.47 -4.87 1.01
CA LEU A 108 20.65 -6.32 1.00
C LEU A 108 22.02 -6.70 0.44
N ALA A 109 22.42 -6.14 -0.71
CA ALA A 109 23.73 -6.41 -1.30
C ALA A 109 24.87 -5.96 -0.37
N SER A 110 24.78 -4.74 0.15
CA SER A 110 25.81 -4.15 1.03
C SER A 110 25.98 -4.94 2.32
N PHE A 111 24.88 -5.20 3.05
CA PHE A 111 24.92 -5.97 4.29
C PHE A 111 25.32 -7.42 4.05
N SER A 112 24.87 -8.04 2.95
CA SER A 112 25.28 -9.40 2.60
C SER A 112 26.78 -9.48 2.34
N THR A 113 27.34 -8.55 1.56
CA THR A 113 28.79 -8.51 1.28
C THR A 113 29.61 -8.26 2.55
N ILE A 114 29.22 -7.28 3.38
CA ILE A 114 29.92 -6.97 4.63
C ILE A 114 29.86 -8.17 5.58
N LEU A 115 28.68 -8.74 5.79
CA LEU A 115 28.49 -9.83 6.75
C LEU A 115 29.19 -11.11 6.30
N TRP A 116 29.10 -11.46 5.01
CA TRP A 116 29.83 -12.59 4.45
C TRP A 116 31.35 -12.42 4.64
N SER A 117 31.88 -11.20 4.46
CA SER A 117 33.31 -10.95 4.60
C SER A 117 33.83 -11.09 6.03
N ILE A 118 32.99 -10.87 7.05
CA ILE A 118 33.44 -10.85 8.45
C ILE A 118 33.02 -12.15 9.17
N TYR A 119 31.80 -12.64 8.95
CA TYR A 119 31.23 -13.83 9.61
C TYR A 119 30.37 -14.67 8.65
N PRO A 120 30.98 -15.53 7.80
CA PRO A 120 30.25 -16.38 6.84
C PRO A 120 29.24 -17.34 7.49
N GLU A 121 29.58 -17.91 8.65
CA GLU A 121 28.69 -18.83 9.38
C GLU A 121 27.40 -18.13 9.84
N LEU A 122 27.54 -16.90 10.35
CA LEU A 122 26.40 -16.09 10.80
C LEU A 122 25.52 -15.67 9.62
N PHE A 123 26.13 -15.36 8.47
CA PHE A 123 25.37 -15.10 7.24
C PHE A 123 24.50 -16.31 6.86
N GLY A 124 25.07 -17.53 6.86
CA GLY A 124 24.32 -18.75 6.58
C GLY A 124 23.16 -18.97 7.55
N ALA A 125 23.38 -18.77 8.85
CA ALA A 125 22.34 -18.86 9.87
C ALA A 125 21.19 -17.86 9.64
N ILE A 126 21.51 -16.60 9.30
CA ILE A 126 20.52 -15.57 9.01
C ILE A 126 19.73 -15.88 7.75
N ILE A 127 20.36 -16.41 6.69
CA ILE A 127 19.64 -16.82 5.47
C ILE A 127 18.65 -17.95 5.76
N ILE A 128 19.05 -18.95 6.54
CA ILE A 128 18.14 -20.04 6.95
C ILE A 128 16.97 -19.48 7.77
N TYR A 129 17.28 -18.64 8.77
CA TYR A 129 16.27 -18.00 9.60
C TYR A 129 15.30 -17.15 8.77
N ALA A 130 15.82 -16.32 7.86
CA ALA A 130 15.05 -15.48 6.95
C ALA A 130 14.15 -16.27 6.01
N THR A 131 14.66 -17.39 5.49
CA THR A 131 13.90 -18.28 4.60
C THR A 131 12.73 -18.93 5.35
N ILE A 132 12.98 -19.48 6.55
CA ILE A 132 11.95 -20.09 7.37
C ILE A 132 10.88 -19.06 7.74
N GLY A 133 11.29 -17.88 8.22
CA GLY A 133 10.37 -16.80 8.56
C GLY A 133 9.52 -16.37 7.38
N THR A 134 10.12 -16.23 6.19
CA THR A 134 9.41 -15.85 4.95
C THR A 134 8.39 -16.91 4.54
N VAL A 135 8.76 -18.19 4.58
CA VAL A 135 7.86 -19.31 4.23
C VAL A 135 6.68 -19.35 5.18
N VAL A 136 6.92 -19.33 6.49
CA VAL A 136 5.83 -19.38 7.49
C VAL A 136 4.93 -18.14 7.39
N THR A 137 5.50 -16.94 7.23
CA THR A 137 4.74 -15.70 7.02
C THR A 137 3.85 -15.80 5.78
N THR A 138 4.37 -16.35 4.67
CA THR A 138 3.62 -16.51 3.43
C THR A 138 2.47 -17.51 3.59
N LEU A 139 2.70 -18.63 4.26
CA LEU A 139 1.67 -19.65 4.51
C LEU A 139 0.55 -19.13 5.43
N LEU A 140 0.91 -18.42 6.50
CA LEU A 140 -0.07 -17.81 7.41
C LEU A 140 -0.85 -16.65 6.75
N GLY A 141 -0.20 -15.92 5.85
CA GLY A 141 -0.79 -14.79 5.13
C GLY A 141 -1.63 -15.17 3.90
N GLN A 142 -1.42 -16.35 3.31
CA GLN A 142 -2.09 -16.78 2.08
C GLN A 142 -3.64 -16.64 2.10
N PRO A 143 -4.35 -17.00 3.20
CA PRO A 143 -5.80 -16.84 3.27
C PRO A 143 -6.28 -15.38 3.17
N LEU A 144 -5.43 -14.40 3.53
CA LEU A 144 -5.78 -12.98 3.50
C LEU A 144 -6.10 -12.51 2.08
N VAL A 145 -5.49 -13.09 1.04
CA VAL A 145 -5.76 -12.68 -0.36
C VAL A 145 -7.22 -12.93 -0.71
N GLY A 146 -7.72 -14.14 -0.44
CA GLY A 146 -9.12 -14.49 -0.69
C GLY A 146 -10.08 -13.70 0.19
N LEU A 147 -9.76 -13.56 1.48
CA LEU A 147 -10.61 -12.80 2.40
C LEU A 147 -10.70 -11.32 2.02
N ASN A 148 -9.60 -10.67 1.60
CA ASN A 148 -9.62 -9.28 1.13
C ASN A 148 -10.43 -9.13 -0.17
N PHE A 149 -10.32 -10.09 -1.09
CA PHE A 149 -11.17 -10.11 -2.28
C PHE A 149 -12.66 -10.16 -1.91
N PHE A 150 -13.05 -11.08 -1.02
CA PHE A 150 -14.42 -11.16 -0.53
C PHE A 150 -14.85 -9.92 0.25
N GLN A 151 -13.93 -9.24 0.95
CA GLN A 151 -14.22 -7.98 1.64
C GLN A 151 -14.65 -6.91 0.64
N LEU A 152 -13.86 -6.72 -0.42
CA LEU A 152 -14.15 -5.76 -1.48
C LEU A 152 -15.49 -6.06 -2.15
N GLN A 153 -15.76 -7.33 -2.45
CA GLN A 153 -17.01 -7.77 -3.05
C GLN A 153 -18.21 -7.50 -2.12
N ARG A 154 -18.12 -7.88 -0.83
CA ARG A 154 -19.21 -7.68 0.14
C ARG A 154 -19.46 -6.20 0.42
N GLU A 155 -18.42 -5.36 0.47
CA GLU A 155 -18.57 -3.90 0.60
C GLU A 155 -19.18 -3.26 -0.65
N ALA A 156 -18.90 -3.79 -1.84
CA ALA A 156 -19.57 -3.38 -3.07
C ALA A 156 -21.06 -3.75 -3.05
N ASP A 157 -21.40 -4.98 -2.64
CA ASP A 157 -22.79 -5.43 -2.50
C ASP A 157 -23.58 -4.58 -1.49
N LEU A 158 -22.97 -4.24 -0.34
CA LEU A 158 -23.58 -3.36 0.65
C LEU A 158 -23.86 -1.96 0.06
N ARG A 159 -22.86 -1.37 -0.60
CA ARG A 159 -23.02 -0.06 -1.26
C ARG A 159 -24.11 -0.10 -2.32
N TYR A 160 -24.17 -1.16 -3.11
CA TYR A 160 -25.20 -1.33 -4.12
C TYR A 160 -26.62 -1.34 -3.51
N VAL A 161 -26.84 -2.07 -2.42
CA VAL A 161 -28.15 -2.08 -1.74
C VAL A 161 -28.51 -0.70 -1.20
N LEU A 162 -27.55 0.04 -0.65
CA LEU A 162 -27.78 1.41 -0.17
C LEU A 162 -28.12 2.39 -1.31
N VAL A 163 -27.46 2.27 -2.46
CA VAL A 163 -27.81 3.06 -3.65
C VAL A 163 -29.21 2.71 -4.13
N ARG A 164 -29.56 1.42 -4.19
CA ARG A 164 -30.91 0.97 -4.55
C ARG A 164 -31.98 1.52 -3.61
N LEU A 165 -31.70 1.52 -2.31
CA LEU A 165 -32.60 2.07 -1.28
C LEU A 165 -32.88 3.56 -1.54
N ARG A 166 -31.84 4.34 -1.83
CA ARG A 166 -31.96 5.77 -2.18
C ARG A 166 -32.76 5.95 -3.47
N ASP A 167 -32.44 5.19 -4.51
CA ASP A 167 -33.06 5.36 -5.83
C ASP A 167 -34.54 4.94 -5.83
N ASN A 168 -34.99 4.12 -4.88
CA ASN A 168 -36.38 3.66 -4.74
C ASN A 168 -37.08 4.23 -3.49
N SER A 169 -36.58 5.34 -2.92
CA SER A 169 -37.06 5.87 -1.64
C SER A 169 -38.55 6.25 -1.66
N GLU A 170 -39.07 6.74 -2.79
CA GLU A 170 -40.48 7.10 -2.95
C GLU A 170 -41.40 5.88 -2.90
N SER A 171 -41.05 4.82 -3.65
CA SER A 171 -41.78 3.54 -3.63
C SER A 171 -41.78 2.93 -2.23
N ILE A 172 -40.62 2.94 -1.55
CA ILE A 172 -40.49 2.37 -0.20
C ILE A 172 -41.39 3.14 0.78
N ALA A 173 -41.35 4.47 0.76
CA ALA A 173 -42.18 5.31 1.62
C ALA A 173 -43.67 5.17 1.32
N PHE A 174 -44.06 4.99 0.06
CA PHE A 174 -45.46 4.84 -0.33
C PHE A 174 -46.04 3.47 0.08
N TYR A 175 -45.22 2.42 0.06
CA TYR A 175 -45.63 1.05 0.41
C TYR A 175 -45.27 0.63 1.85
N ALA A 176 -44.73 1.55 2.67
CA ALA A 176 -44.25 1.27 4.03
C ALA A 176 -43.28 0.07 4.09
N GLY A 177 -42.34 0.02 3.12
CA GLY A 177 -41.41 -1.10 2.92
C GLY A 177 -40.10 -0.99 3.71
N GLU A 178 -39.97 -0.01 4.61
CA GLU A 178 -38.71 0.35 5.27
C GLU A 178 -38.10 -0.80 6.07
N ASP A 179 -38.91 -1.55 6.81
CA ASP A 179 -38.43 -2.67 7.64
C ASP A 179 -37.83 -3.80 6.78
N LEU A 180 -38.45 -4.10 5.63
CA LEU A 180 -38.00 -5.16 4.72
C LEU A 180 -36.66 -4.81 4.07
N GLU A 181 -36.54 -3.59 3.55
CA GLU A 181 -35.31 -3.09 2.95
C GLU A 181 -34.21 -2.89 4.01
N GLY A 182 -34.57 -2.46 5.22
CA GLY A 182 -33.67 -2.37 6.38
C GLY A 182 -33.03 -3.72 6.72
N GLN A 183 -33.85 -4.78 6.83
CA GLN A 183 -33.34 -6.14 7.04
C GLN A 183 -32.44 -6.65 5.90
N ALA A 184 -32.64 -6.16 4.66
CA ALA A 184 -31.75 -6.49 3.56
C ALA A 184 -30.37 -5.82 3.71
N VAL A 185 -30.34 -4.56 4.12
CA VAL A 185 -29.10 -3.82 4.43
C VAL A 185 -28.36 -4.46 5.61
N GLU A 186 -29.07 -4.78 6.70
CA GLU A 186 -28.49 -5.42 7.89
C GLU A 186 -27.82 -6.75 7.54
N ARG A 187 -28.49 -7.62 6.79
CA ARG A 187 -27.90 -8.90 6.34
C ARG A 187 -26.63 -8.71 5.51
N ARG A 188 -26.57 -7.69 4.65
CA ARG A 188 -25.36 -7.39 3.88
C ARG A 188 -24.25 -6.86 4.78
N LEU A 189 -24.59 -6.00 5.74
CA LEU A 189 -23.64 -5.51 6.73
C LEU A 189 -23.06 -6.65 7.57
N GLU A 190 -23.88 -7.59 8.02
CA GLU A 190 -23.44 -8.79 8.75
C GLU A 190 -22.40 -9.58 7.94
N GLN A 191 -22.66 -9.84 6.66
CA GLN A 191 -21.72 -10.52 5.78
C GLN A 191 -20.37 -9.78 5.67
N VAL A 192 -20.39 -8.45 5.57
CA VAL A 192 -19.18 -7.62 5.55
C VAL A 192 -18.43 -7.74 6.87
N MET A 193 -19.14 -7.67 8.00
CA MET A 193 -18.55 -7.74 9.33
C MET A 193 -17.97 -9.12 9.64
N ASP A 194 -18.65 -10.20 9.23
CA ASP A 194 -18.15 -11.56 9.43
C ASP A 194 -16.87 -11.81 8.65
N ASN A 195 -16.80 -11.35 7.40
CA ASN A 195 -15.57 -11.44 6.63
C ASN A 195 -14.44 -10.64 7.28
N ARG A 196 -14.74 -9.43 7.77
CA ARG A 196 -13.76 -8.60 8.47
C ARG A 196 -13.25 -9.27 9.75
N ARG A 197 -14.11 -9.94 10.51
CA ARG A 197 -13.70 -10.72 11.68
C ARG A 197 -12.77 -11.86 11.30
N GLU A 198 -13.03 -12.57 10.20
CA GLU A 198 -12.11 -13.60 9.70
C GLU A 198 -10.76 -13.01 9.26
N ILE A 199 -10.76 -11.88 8.56
CA ILE A 199 -9.51 -11.14 8.23
C ILE A 199 -8.73 -10.84 9.50
N ASN A 200 -9.39 -10.27 10.53
CA ASN A 200 -8.75 -9.92 11.78
C ASN A 200 -8.17 -11.15 12.50
N LYS A 201 -8.84 -12.32 12.46
CA LYS A 201 -8.31 -13.57 13.05
C LYS A 201 -7.03 -14.01 12.36
N VAL A 202 -7.01 -13.99 11.02
CA VAL A 202 -5.83 -14.37 10.24
C VAL A 202 -4.70 -13.37 10.44
N GLN A 203 -4.99 -12.06 10.40
CA GLN A 203 -4.02 -11.00 10.70
C GLN A 203 -3.42 -11.15 12.09
N ARG A 204 -4.24 -11.40 13.12
CA ARG A 204 -3.76 -11.62 14.48
C ARG A 204 -2.78 -12.80 14.54
N ASN A 205 -3.08 -13.92 13.89
CA ASN A 205 -2.19 -15.08 13.87
C ASN A 205 -0.87 -14.78 13.14
N LEU A 206 -0.94 -14.03 12.03
CA LEU A 206 0.23 -13.56 11.27
C LEU A 206 1.08 -12.58 12.10
N GLU A 207 0.45 -11.65 12.82
CA GLU A 207 1.10 -10.67 13.68
C GLU A 207 1.77 -11.34 14.89
N PHE A 208 1.12 -12.33 15.51
CA PHE A 208 1.76 -13.11 16.59
C PHE A 208 3.06 -13.77 16.12
N PHE A 209 3.08 -14.33 14.91
CA PHE A 209 4.29 -14.92 14.36
C PHE A 209 5.32 -13.84 14.00
N THR A 210 4.93 -12.81 13.25
CA THR A 210 5.85 -11.78 12.74
C THR A 210 6.44 -10.90 13.84
N ASN A 211 5.71 -10.64 14.93
CA ASN A 211 6.24 -9.91 16.09
C ASN A 211 7.23 -10.74 16.93
N GLY A 212 7.09 -12.07 16.95
CA GLY A 212 8.06 -12.95 17.62
C GLY A 212 9.29 -13.28 16.76
N TYR A 213 9.16 -13.12 15.44
CA TYR A 213 10.21 -13.41 14.46
C TYR A 213 11.08 -12.19 14.10
N ARG A 214 10.55 -10.97 14.20
CA ARG A 214 11.32 -9.73 13.97
C ARG A 214 12.21 -9.39 15.15
#